data_AF-A0A1R1LSW3-F1
#
_entry.id   AF-A0A1R1LSW3-F1
#
_cell.length_a   1.000
_cell.length_b   1.000
_cell.length_c   1.000
_cell.angle_alpha   90.00
_cell.angle_beta   90.00
_cell.angle_gamma   90.00
#
_symmetry.space_group_name_H-M   'P 1'
#
loop_
_entity.id
_entity.type
_entity.pdbx_description
1 polymer ?
#
loop_
_entity_poly.entity_id
_entity_poly.type
_entity_poly.pdbx_seq_one_letter_code
_entity_poly.pdbx_strand_id
1 'polypeptide(L)'
;MITIHATAERDGKWWFLRAAGQYEAYTQVRHLKDAAGMVADAVATLYDLDASDLEVTVTPHLSEDLEAAVRDVVAAQAAAQEAARRAAQAQAAAAAALLNSGLPMRDAAEVLGVSHQRVGQIVKS
;
A
#
# COMPACT_ATOMS: atom_id res chain seq x y z
N MET A 1 12.77 -17.45 11.67
CA MET A 1 11.48 -16.77 11.88
C MET A 1 10.35 -17.74 11.59
N ILE A 2 9.38 -17.79 12.49
CA ILE A 2 8.16 -18.57 12.40
C ILE A 2 7.06 -17.63 11.93
N THR A 3 6.43 -17.94 10.80
CA THR A 3 5.33 -17.14 10.27
C THR A 3 4.00 -17.58 10.89
N ILE A 4 3.25 -16.62 11.41
CA ILE A 4 1.92 -16.81 11.99
C ILE A 4 0.90 -16.04 11.16
N HIS A 5 -0.15 -16.72 10.73
CA HIS A 5 -1.30 -16.10 10.12
C HIS A 5 -2.45 -16.09 11.12
N ALA A 6 -3.04 -14.91 11.33
CA ALA A 6 -4.20 -14.76 12.18
C ALA A 6 -5.32 -14.01 11.46
N THR A 7 -6.56 -14.32 11.84
CA THR A 7 -7.74 -13.58 11.40
C THR A 7 -8.22 -12.65 12.51
N ALA A 8 -8.89 -11.56 12.14
CA ALA A 8 -9.50 -10.63 13.10
C ALA A 8 -10.97 -10.39 12.78
N GLU A 9 -11.84 -10.63 13.75
CA GLU A 9 -13.29 -10.40 13.63
C GLU A 9 -13.72 -9.30 14.58
N ARG A 10 -14.55 -8.37 14.09
CA ARG A 10 -15.02 -7.24 14.89
C ARG A 10 -16.32 -7.59 15.59
N ASP A 11 -16.32 -7.50 16.92
CA ASP A 11 -17.54 -7.54 17.72
C ASP A 11 -17.55 -6.41 18.77
N GLY A 12 -18.58 -5.57 18.69
CA GLY A 12 -18.72 -4.35 19.46
C GLY A 12 -17.46 -3.46 19.41
N LYS A 13 -16.77 -3.34 20.54
CA LYS A 13 -15.58 -2.49 20.71
C LYS A 13 -14.26 -3.25 20.57
N TRP A 14 -14.30 -4.54 20.26
CA TRP A 14 -13.13 -5.42 20.26
C TRP A 14 -12.95 -6.11 18.91
N TRP A 15 -11.69 -6.34 18.57
CA TRP A 15 -11.27 -7.28 17.55
C TRP A 15 -10.87 -8.57 18.25
N PHE A 16 -11.54 -9.66 17.89
CA PHE A 16 -11.19 -11.01 18.30
C PHE A 16 -10.21 -11.58 17.30
N LEU A 17 -9.06 -12.02 17.79
CA LEU A 17 -7.94 -12.49 16.99
C LEU A 17 -7.80 -13.99 17.14
N ARG A 18 -7.59 -14.68 16.02
CA ARG A 18 -7.35 -16.11 16.00
C ARG A 18 -6.13 -16.41 15.14
N ALA A 19 -5.04 -16.85 15.75
CA ALA A 19 -3.96 -17.52 15.03
C ALA A 19 -4.41 -18.95 14.68
N ALA A 20 -4.18 -19.38 13.44
CA ALA A 20 -4.56 -20.70 12.96
C ALA A 20 -3.34 -21.59 12.68
N GLY A 21 -3.57 -22.90 12.61
CA GLY A 21 -2.54 -23.89 12.27
C GLY A 21 -1.86 -24.48 13.50
N GLN A 22 -0.54 -24.69 13.42
CA GLN A 22 0.22 -25.39 14.47
C GLN A 22 0.37 -24.58 15.77
N TYR A 23 0.22 -23.26 15.68
CA TYR A 23 0.32 -22.32 16.80
C TYR A 23 -1.03 -21.60 16.99
N GLU A 24 -2.06 -22.39 17.34
CA GLU A 24 -3.41 -21.86 17.55
C GLU A 24 -3.47 -21.05 18.85
N ALA A 25 -3.89 -19.79 18.73
CA ALA A 25 -4.02 -18.88 19.86
C ALA A 25 -5.20 -17.95 19.64
N TYR A 26 -5.87 -17.59 20.74
CA TYR A 26 -7.00 -16.67 20.75
C TYR A 26 -6.69 -15.50 21.67
N THR A 27 -6.93 -14.29 21.20
CA THR A 27 -6.72 -13.07 21.98
C THR A 27 -7.60 -11.95 21.41
N GLN A 28 -7.50 -10.74 21.96
CA GLN A 28 -8.32 -9.62 21.53
C GLN A 28 -7.63 -8.28 21.74
N VAL A 29 -7.97 -7.31 20.89
CA VAL A 29 -7.47 -5.93 20.96
C VAL A 29 -8.57 -4.92 20.68
N ARG A 30 -8.41 -3.68 21.12
CA ARG A 30 -9.34 -2.59 20.74
C ARG A 30 -9.03 -2.03 19.36
N HIS A 31 -7.77 -2.06 18.95
CA HIS A 31 -7.31 -1.49 17.70
C HIS A 31 -6.45 -2.50 16.93
N LEU A 32 -6.69 -2.63 15.62
CA LEU A 32 -5.95 -3.56 14.76
C LEU A 32 -4.43 -3.34 14.74
N LYS A 33 -3.97 -2.10 15.00
CA LYS A 33 -2.53 -1.80 15.10
C LYS A 33 -1.81 -2.60 16.19
N ASP A 34 -2.54 -3.04 17.22
CA ASP A 34 -2.00 -3.79 18.36
C ASP A 34 -2.09 -5.31 18.12
N ALA A 35 -2.74 -5.75 17.03
CA ALA A 35 -3.12 -7.13 16.82
C ALA A 35 -1.95 -8.09 16.62
N ALA A 36 -0.97 -7.70 15.77
CA ALA A 36 0.17 -8.55 15.46
C ALA A 36 1.02 -8.84 16.71
N GLY A 37 1.31 -7.80 17.51
CA GLY A 37 2.06 -7.96 18.77
C GLY A 37 1.29 -8.82 19.78
N MET A 38 -0.01 -8.57 19.94
CA MET A 38 -0.83 -9.34 20.88
C MET A 38 -0.95 -10.83 20.49
N VAL A 39 -0.99 -11.14 19.19
CA VAL A 39 -0.95 -12.53 18.71
C VAL A 39 0.42 -13.15 18.94
N ALA A 40 1.51 -12.42 18.70
CA ALA A 40 2.87 -12.90 18.96
C ALA A 40 3.04 -13.25 20.44
N ASP A 41 2.64 -12.35 21.35
CA ASP A 41 2.71 -12.56 22.80
C ASP A 41 1.89 -13.79 23.24
N ALA A 42 0.67 -13.95 22.70
CA ALA A 42 -0.20 -15.08 23.00
C ALA A 42 0.40 -16.42 22.55
N VAL A 43 0.94 -16.48 21.31
CA VAL A 43 1.58 -17.68 20.76
C VAL A 43 2.87 -18.00 21.54
N ALA A 44 3.72 -17.01 21.77
CA ALA A 44 4.95 -17.16 22.53
C ALA A 44 4.69 -17.75 23.91
N THR A 45 3.68 -17.22 24.61
CA THR A 45 3.29 -17.69 25.94
C THR A 45 2.73 -19.12 25.92
N LEU A 46 1.85 -19.43 24.97
CA LEU A 46 1.19 -20.75 24.92
C LEU A 46 2.12 -21.89 24.50
N TYR A 47 3.11 -21.58 23.66
CA TYR A 47 3.97 -22.57 23.03
C TYR A 47 5.44 -22.51 23.50
N ASP A 48 5.72 -21.70 24.52
CA ASP A 48 7.06 -21.49 25.09
C ASP A 48 8.10 -21.12 24.00
N LEU A 49 7.72 -20.14 23.18
CA LEU A 49 8.54 -19.58 22.11
C LEU A 49 8.97 -18.16 22.44
N ASP A 50 10.00 -17.66 21.77
CA ASP A 50 10.36 -16.24 21.80
C ASP A 50 9.48 -15.45 20.82
N ALA A 51 8.80 -14.40 21.30
CA ALA A 51 7.96 -13.54 20.46
C ALA A 51 8.76 -12.83 19.35
N SER A 52 10.05 -12.59 19.55
CA SER A 52 10.93 -11.97 18.55
C SER A 52 11.24 -12.88 17.35
N ASP A 53 11.03 -14.19 17.51
CA ASP A 53 11.13 -15.16 16.42
C ASP A 53 9.87 -15.27 15.58
N LEU A 54 8.78 -14.58 15.97
CA LEU A 54 7.47 -14.66 15.34
C LEU A 54 7.23 -13.49 14.38
N GLU A 55 6.90 -13.82 13.14
CA GLU A 55 6.42 -12.85 12.15
C GLU A 55 4.91 -13.06 11.97
N VAL A 56 4.11 -12.12 12.51
CA VAL A 56 2.65 -12.24 12.53
C VAL A 56 2.01 -11.35 11.47
N THR A 57 1.19 -11.96 10.61
CA THR A 57 0.27 -11.24 9.71
C THR A 57 -1.16 -11.44 10.18
N VAL A 58 -1.89 -10.34 10.37
CA VAL A 58 -3.30 -10.36 10.78
C VAL A 58 -4.18 -9.87 9.63
N THR A 59 -5.14 -10.70 9.22
CA THR A 59 -6.14 -10.39 8.19
C THR A 59 -7.48 -10.09 8.84
N PRO A 60 -7.98 -8.84 8.82
CA PRO A 60 -9.31 -8.52 9.31
C PRO A 60 -10.38 -9.03 8.34
N HIS A 61 -11.38 -9.74 8.88
CA HIS A 61 -12.60 -10.06 8.16
C HIS A 61 -13.57 -8.88 8.24
N LEU A 62 -13.99 -8.38 7.09
CA LEU A 62 -14.98 -7.31 6.97
C LEU A 62 -16.25 -7.89 6.31
N SER A 63 -17.33 -7.11 6.28
CA SER A 63 -18.47 -7.49 5.45
C SER A 63 -18.09 -7.44 3.96
N GLU A 64 -18.76 -8.24 3.13
CA GLU A 64 -18.49 -8.32 1.69
C GLU A 64 -18.51 -6.93 1.02
N ASP A 65 -19.49 -6.08 1.37
CA ASP A 65 -19.60 -4.70 0.87
C ASP A 65 -18.39 -3.84 1.24
N LEU A 66 -17.88 -3.97 2.47
CA LEU A 66 -16.71 -3.22 2.93
C LEU A 66 -15.44 -3.73 2.27
N GLU A 67 -15.29 -5.05 2.12
CA GLU A 67 -14.18 -5.61 1.36
C GLU A 67 -14.19 -5.15 -0.10
N ALA A 68 -15.37 -5.11 -0.74
CA ALA A 68 -15.52 -4.60 -2.08
C ALA A 68 -15.11 -3.12 -2.17
N ALA A 69 -15.59 -2.28 -1.24
CA ALA A 69 -15.21 -0.87 -1.19
C ALA A 69 -13.69 -0.67 -0.98
N VAL A 70 -13.05 -1.47 -0.11
CA VAL A 70 -11.60 -1.42 0.08
C VAL A 70 -10.86 -1.86 -1.18
N ARG A 71 -11.29 -2.94 -1.83
CA ARG A 71 -10.71 -3.41 -3.11
C ARG A 71 -10.81 -2.34 -4.19
N ASP A 72 -11.94 -1.67 -4.30
CA ASP A 72 -12.15 -0.60 -5.27
C ASP A 72 -11.22 0.59 -5.03
N VAL A 73 -11.03 0.99 -3.77
CA VAL A 73 -10.07 2.04 -3.40
C VAL A 73 -8.65 1.65 -3.79
N VAL A 74 -8.22 0.42 -3.46
CA VAL A 74 -6.88 -0.07 -3.80
C VAL A 74 -6.69 -0.12 -5.32
N ALA A 75 -7.68 -0.61 -6.06
CA ALA A 75 -7.65 -0.66 -7.51
C ALA A 75 -7.60 0.74 -8.14
N ALA A 76 -8.40 1.68 -7.64
CA ALA A 76 -8.40 3.07 -8.10
C ALA A 76 -7.05 3.76 -7.82
N GLN A 77 -6.45 3.52 -6.66
CA GLN A 77 -5.12 4.04 -6.33
C GLN A 77 -4.04 3.47 -7.26
N ALA A 78 -4.05 2.17 -7.52
CA ALA A 78 -3.13 1.55 -8.46
C ALA A 78 -3.30 2.11 -9.89
N ALA A 79 -4.54 2.27 -10.34
CA ALA A 79 -4.84 2.87 -11.64
C ALA A 79 -4.39 4.34 -11.73
N ALA A 80 -4.57 5.12 -10.66
CA ALA A 80 -4.12 6.50 -10.59
C ALA A 80 -2.59 6.61 -10.65
N GLN A 81 -1.87 5.75 -9.91
CA GLN A 81 -0.41 5.68 -9.97
C GLN A 81 0.08 5.33 -11.38
N GLU A 82 -0.57 4.37 -12.04
CA GLU A 82 -0.21 3.98 -13.39
C GLU A 82 -0.50 5.07 -14.42
N ALA A 83 -1.64 5.76 -14.31
CA ALA A 83 -1.94 6.92 -15.15
C ALA A 83 -0.92 8.05 -14.95
N ALA A 84 -0.51 8.32 -13.70
CA ALA A 84 0.52 9.32 -13.41
C ALA A 84 1.88 8.96 -14.01
N ARG A 85 2.30 7.69 -13.94
CA ARG A 85 3.54 7.21 -14.57
C ARG A 85 3.50 7.39 -16.09
N ARG A 86 2.41 6.97 -16.74
CA ARG A 86 2.24 7.13 -18.19
C ARG A 86 2.22 8.59 -18.62
N ALA A 87 1.54 9.46 -17.87
CA ALA A 87 1.51 10.89 -18.14
C ALA A 87 2.92 11.49 -18.07
N ALA A 88 3.71 11.16 -17.05
CA ALA A 88 5.09 11.62 -16.92
C ALA A 88 5.97 11.18 -18.09
N GLN A 89 5.87 9.91 -18.50
CA GLN A 89 6.62 9.38 -19.66
C GLN A 89 6.21 10.05 -20.97
N ALA A 90 4.91 10.20 -21.21
CA ALA A 90 4.39 10.85 -22.41
C ALA A 90 4.81 12.32 -22.47
N GLN A 91 4.78 13.01 -21.33
CA GLN A 91 5.22 14.40 -21.23
C GLN A 91 6.73 14.55 -21.52
N ALA A 92 7.55 13.63 -21.03
CA ALA A 92 8.98 13.61 -21.33
C ALA A 92 9.27 13.36 -22.81
N ALA A 93 8.61 12.36 -23.41
CA ALA A 93 8.73 12.07 -24.83
C ALA A 93 8.30 13.27 -25.70
N ALA A 94 7.18 13.92 -25.35
CA ALA A 94 6.70 15.09 -26.06
C ALA A 94 7.65 16.29 -25.94
N ALA A 95 8.17 16.56 -24.74
CA ALA A 95 9.16 17.62 -24.53
C ALA A 95 10.42 17.40 -25.36
N ALA A 96 10.97 16.18 -25.37
CA ALA A 96 12.12 15.84 -26.19
C ALA A 96 11.82 16.01 -27.69
N ALA A 97 10.66 15.53 -28.17
CA ALA A 97 10.27 15.64 -29.57
C ALA A 97 10.13 17.10 -30.04
N LEU A 98 9.50 17.97 -29.24
CA LEU A 98 9.33 19.39 -29.55
C LEU A 98 10.68 20.12 -29.63
N LEU A 99 11.59 19.85 -28.68
CA LEU A 99 12.93 20.46 -28.73
C LEU A 99 13.74 19.94 -29.93
N ASN A 100 13.67 18.65 -30.22
CA ASN A 100 14.36 18.03 -31.36
C ASN A 100 13.83 18.52 -32.71
N SER A 101 12.58 19.00 -32.79
CA SER A 101 12.06 19.65 -33.99
C SER A 101 12.54 21.10 -34.17
N GLY A 102 13.43 21.58 -33.28
CA GLY A 102 13.96 22.94 -33.30
C GLY A 102 13.07 23.98 -32.64
N LEU A 103 12.00 23.57 -31.94
CA LEU A 103 11.14 24.50 -31.23
C LEU A 103 11.88 25.09 -30.02
N PRO A 104 11.87 26.42 -29.80
CA PRO A 104 12.46 27.02 -28.62
C PRO A 104 11.82 26.47 -27.33
N MET A 105 12.62 26.29 -26.28
CA MET A 105 12.16 25.71 -25.01
C MET A 105 10.98 26.46 -24.38
N ARG A 106 10.89 27.78 -24.56
CA ARG A 106 9.75 28.60 -24.12
C ARG A 106 8.45 28.25 -24.84
N ASP A 107 8.52 27.97 -26.14
CA ASP A 107 7.34 27.69 -26.98
C ASP A 107 6.92 26.23 -26.76
N ALA A 108 7.87 25.32 -26.55
CA ALA A 108 7.60 23.95 -26.11
C ALA A 108 6.89 23.90 -24.74
N ALA A 109 7.26 24.80 -23.81
CA ALA A 109 6.62 24.90 -22.50
C ALA A 109 5.15 25.33 -22.61
N GLU A 110 4.87 26.33 -23.46
CA GLU A 110 3.51 26.79 -23.75
C GLU A 110 2.65 25.69 -24.38
N VAL A 111 3.19 24.96 -25.37
CA VAL A 111 2.50 23.84 -26.04
C VAL A 111 2.19 22.71 -25.05
N LEU A 112 3.10 22.42 -24.12
CA LEU A 112 2.92 21.39 -23.10
C LEU A 112 2.08 21.85 -21.90
N GLY A 113 1.68 23.13 -21.86
CA GLY A 113 0.92 23.69 -20.74
C GLY A 113 1.67 23.65 -19.41
N VAL A 114 3.01 23.73 -19.43
CA VAL A 114 3.85 23.70 -18.23
C VAL A 114 4.81 24.87 -18.18
N SER A 115 5.39 25.11 -17.00
CA SER A 115 6.39 26.15 -16.86
C SER A 115 7.67 25.83 -17.63
N HIS A 116 8.38 26.87 -18.04
CA HIS A 116 9.68 26.75 -18.71
C HIS A 116 10.72 25.96 -17.88
N GLN A 117 10.73 26.15 -16.56
CA GLN A 117 11.58 25.37 -15.64
C GLN A 117 11.23 23.88 -15.66
N ARG A 118 9.94 23.54 -15.78
CA ARG A 118 9.47 22.15 -15.80
C ARG A 118 9.93 21.41 -17.05
N VAL A 119 9.94 22.05 -18.22
CA VAL A 119 10.53 21.48 -19.45
C VAL A 119 12.01 21.17 -19.26
N GLY A 120 12.77 22.11 -18.68
CA GLY A 120 14.18 21.92 -18.39
C GLY A 120 14.47 20.79 -17.39
N GLN A 121 13.58 20.55 -16.43
CA GLN A 121 13.67 19.41 -15.51
C GLN A 121 13.34 18.10 -16.23
N ILE A 122 12.25 18.06 -16.99
CA ILE A 122 11.75 16.87 -17.70
C ILE A 122 12.80 16.30 -18.66
N VAL A 123 13.52 17.16 -19.38
CA VAL A 123 14.54 16.74 -20.36
C VAL A 123 15.86 16.32 -19.69
N LYS A 124 16.05 16.67 -18.42
CA LYS A 124 17.22 16.29 -17.60
C LYS A 124 16.95 15.13 -16.65
N SER A 125 15.69 14.67 -16.57
CA SER A 125 15.23 13.55 -15.72
C SER A 125 15.46 12.23 -16.45
#